data_AF-A0AAD5G852-F1
#
_entry.id   AF-A0AAD5G852-F1
#
_cell.length_a   1.000
_cell.length_b   1.000
_cell.length_c   1.000
_cell.angle_alpha   90.00
_cell.angle_beta   90.00
_cell.angle_gamma   90.00
#
_symmetry.space_group_name_H-M   'P 1'
#
loop_
_entity.id
_entity.type
_entity.pdbx_description
1 polymer ?
#
loop_
_entity_poly.entity_id
_entity_poly.type
_entity_poly.pdbx_seq_one_letter_code
_entity_poly.pdbx_strand_id
1 'polypeptide(L)'
;MRFSRSNGAPTYTPLETYWETEDDAPGLRCAHTLTAVAPTKSHGPRLILFGGATAIEGGASSPLPGIRLAGVTNSVHSYDVITRKWTRIRPAGEPPSPRAAHAAAVVGTMVVFQGGIGPAGHSTDDLYVLDMSNDKYKWHRLVVQGPGPGPRYGHVMDLVAQRYLVTVSGNDGKRVLSDAWALDTAKKPYAWQKLNPEGVAKILGAQRQTTQRQLTAEKKKNSEGPHVESLNKRLSETHEKITMIEEMMRKIFTGLFMHRYRDTDPEIRMSCIQSLGAWIVSYPSLFLQDLYLKYLGWTLNDKNAGVRKASVLALQNLYDVDDNVPSLGLFTERFYKRMLDLADDVDISVATSIGS
;
A
#
# COMPACT_ATOMS: atom_id res chain seq x y z
N MET A 1 2.95 -16.17 40.80
CA MET A 1 4.13 -15.95 39.93
C MET A 1 4.32 -14.45 39.77
N ARG A 2 5.42 -13.90 40.29
CA ARG A 2 5.82 -12.49 40.09
C ARG A 2 6.41 -12.39 38.68
N PHE A 3 5.87 -11.52 37.82
CA PHE A 3 6.52 -11.18 36.57
C PHE A 3 7.79 -10.38 36.88
N SER A 4 8.95 -11.00 36.65
CA SER A 4 10.25 -10.36 36.83
C SER A 4 10.68 -9.64 35.55
N ARG A 5 11.07 -8.37 35.75
CA ARG A 5 12.02 -7.55 34.98
C ARG A 5 11.61 -7.14 33.57
N SER A 6 11.40 -5.82 33.46
CA SER A 6 11.65 -5.03 32.27
C SER A 6 13.05 -5.33 31.72
N ASN A 7 13.14 -6.05 30.60
CA ASN A 7 14.36 -5.99 29.80
C ASN A 7 14.49 -4.54 29.31
N GLY A 8 15.51 -3.84 29.78
CA GLY A 8 15.84 -2.50 29.29
C GLY A 8 16.00 -2.53 27.77
N ALA A 9 15.69 -1.41 27.11
CA ALA A 9 15.91 -1.27 25.67
C ALA A 9 17.37 -1.63 25.33
N PRO A 10 17.64 -2.25 24.16
CA PRO A 10 18.99 -2.59 23.74
C PRO A 10 19.91 -1.36 23.85
N THR A 11 21.07 -1.53 24.48
CA THR A 11 22.12 -0.51 24.48
C THR A 11 22.65 -0.34 23.07
N TYR A 12 22.50 0.85 22.49
CA TYR A 12 23.08 1.17 21.19
C TYR A 12 24.53 1.62 21.36
N THR A 13 25.41 1.18 20.47
CA THR A 13 26.80 1.66 20.40
C THR A 13 26.92 2.61 19.22
N PRO A 14 27.30 3.87 19.43
CA PRO A 14 27.60 4.79 18.34
C PRO A 14 28.74 4.23 17.48
N LEU A 15 28.57 4.28 16.16
CA LEU A 15 29.65 4.02 15.21
C LEU A 15 30.26 5.37 14.81
N GLU A 16 31.59 5.50 14.90
CA GLU A 16 32.28 6.65 14.34
C GLU A 16 32.14 6.66 12.81
N THR A 17 31.85 7.83 12.28
CA THR A 17 31.75 8.09 10.83
C THR A 17 32.67 9.25 10.47
N TYR A 18 33.22 9.23 9.26
CA TYR A 18 34.23 10.18 8.82
C TYR A 18 33.78 10.95 7.57
N TRP A 19 34.30 12.15 7.37
CA TRP A 19 34.13 12.97 6.16
C TRP A 19 35.35 13.87 5.99
N GLU A 20 35.67 14.27 4.75
CA GLU A 20 36.87 15.07 4.44
C GLU A 20 36.61 16.56 4.54
N THR A 21 35.44 17.01 4.09
CA THR A 21 35.04 18.41 4.12
C THR A 21 33.71 18.57 4.86
N GLU A 22 33.42 19.77 5.36
CA GLU A 22 32.10 20.04 5.96
C GLU A 22 30.95 19.78 4.98
N ASP A 23 31.22 19.98 3.67
CA ASP A 23 30.26 19.75 2.60
C ASP A 23 29.93 18.26 2.41
N ASP A 24 30.82 17.35 2.81
CA ASP A 24 30.62 15.91 2.75
C ASP A 24 29.70 15.38 3.86
N ALA A 25 29.55 16.14 4.94
CA ALA A 25 28.67 15.78 6.04
C ALA A 25 27.21 16.07 5.65
N PRO A 26 26.29 15.09 5.79
CA PRO A 26 24.87 15.33 5.48
C PRO A 26 24.22 16.31 6.46
N GLY A 27 24.78 16.53 7.65
CA GLY A 27 24.21 17.44 8.64
C GLY A 27 22.80 17.05 9.12
N LEU A 28 22.18 17.94 9.91
CA LEU A 28 20.85 17.74 10.46
C LEU A 28 19.78 17.89 9.38
N ARG A 29 18.88 16.91 9.27
CA ARG A 29 17.77 16.93 8.33
C ARG A 29 16.65 15.97 8.70
N CYS A 30 15.43 16.27 8.28
CA CYS A 30 14.28 15.37 8.37
C CYS A 30 13.63 15.16 7.00
N ALA A 31 12.77 14.15 6.90
CA ALA A 31 12.02 13.83 5.68
C ALA A 31 12.89 13.66 4.42
N HIS A 32 14.12 13.18 4.59
CA HIS A 32 15.02 12.74 3.52
C HIS A 32 14.76 11.25 3.23
N THR A 33 15.35 10.74 2.15
CA THR A 33 15.45 9.29 1.91
C THR A 33 16.86 8.80 2.17
N LEU A 34 16.99 7.53 2.58
CA LEU A 34 18.25 6.82 2.74
C LEU A 34 18.09 5.43 2.11
N THR A 35 18.70 5.21 0.94
CA THR A 35 18.51 3.99 0.14
C THR A 35 19.79 3.18 0.09
N ALA A 36 19.72 1.89 0.42
CA ALA A 36 20.85 0.99 0.30
C ALA A 36 21.10 0.59 -1.15
N VAL A 37 22.36 0.67 -1.58
CA VAL A 37 22.83 0.28 -2.92
C VAL A 37 23.88 -0.81 -2.76
N ALA A 38 23.71 -1.89 -3.51
CA ALA A 38 24.65 -3.01 -3.54
C ALA A 38 26.04 -2.58 -4.03
N PRO A 39 27.10 -3.32 -3.67
CA PRO A 39 28.44 -3.04 -4.17
C PRO A 39 28.49 -3.13 -5.71
N THR A 40 29.32 -2.27 -6.30
CA THR A 40 29.69 -2.31 -7.72
C THR A 40 31.12 -2.86 -7.84
N LYS A 41 31.65 -2.93 -9.08
CA LYS A 41 33.05 -3.34 -9.29
C LYS A 41 34.06 -2.37 -8.66
N SER A 42 33.68 -1.12 -8.51
CA SER A 42 34.54 0.00 -8.09
C SER A 42 34.25 0.47 -6.66
N HIS A 43 33.09 0.14 -6.10
CA HIS A 43 32.65 0.66 -4.81
C HIS A 43 31.97 -0.40 -3.94
N GLY A 44 32.16 -0.30 -2.63
CA GLY A 44 31.50 -1.15 -1.64
C GLY A 44 29.99 -0.91 -1.52
N PRO A 45 29.32 -1.61 -0.59
CA PRO A 45 27.93 -1.34 -0.24
C PRO A 45 27.79 0.08 0.31
N ARG A 46 26.75 0.80 -0.13
CA ARG A 46 26.57 2.23 0.18
C ARG A 46 25.14 2.56 0.59
N LEU A 47 25.00 3.61 1.38
CA LEU A 47 23.71 4.25 1.63
C LEU A 47 23.68 5.60 0.90
N ILE A 48 22.64 5.82 0.10
CA ILE A 48 22.44 7.06 -0.64
C ILE A 48 21.39 7.89 0.08
N LEU A 49 21.85 9.01 0.63
CA LEU A 49 21.00 10.00 1.26
C LEU A 49 20.65 11.08 0.24
N PHE A 50 19.37 11.41 0.10
CA PHE A 50 18.93 12.47 -0.80
C PHE A 50 17.87 13.38 -0.17
N GLY A 51 18.03 14.68 -0.41
CA GLY A 51 17.05 15.70 -0.08
C GLY A 51 16.78 15.86 1.42
N GLY A 52 15.55 16.25 1.74
CA GLY A 52 15.08 16.56 3.09
C GLY A 52 15.06 18.05 3.39
N ALA A 53 14.60 18.38 4.59
CA ALA A 53 14.61 19.74 5.13
C ALA A 53 15.66 19.84 6.24
N THR A 54 16.56 20.84 6.13
CA THR A 54 17.63 21.07 7.11
C THR A 54 17.26 22.09 8.18
N ALA A 55 16.09 22.72 8.08
CA ALA A 55 15.55 23.65 9.07
C ALA A 55 14.01 23.56 9.13
N ILE A 56 13.44 24.06 10.23
CA ILE A 56 11.99 24.21 10.40
C ILE A 56 11.71 25.70 10.54
N GLU A 57 10.92 26.28 9.64
CA GLU A 57 10.37 27.62 9.83
C GLU A 57 8.97 27.49 10.41
N GLY A 58 8.74 28.02 11.63
CA GLY A 58 7.40 28.13 12.21
C GLY A 58 7.21 27.47 13.58
N GLY A 59 8.02 27.81 14.58
CA GLY A 59 7.61 27.58 15.97
C GLY A 59 6.35 28.41 16.30
N ALA A 60 5.29 27.76 16.79
CA ALA A 60 4.07 28.24 17.48
C ALA A 60 3.33 29.54 17.04
N SER A 61 3.82 30.36 16.11
CA SER A 61 3.33 31.73 15.88
C SER A 61 3.00 32.09 14.43
N SER A 62 2.98 31.12 13.49
CA SER A 62 2.56 31.39 12.11
C SER A 62 1.03 31.41 11.99
N PRO A 63 0.41 32.50 11.50
CA PRO A 63 -1.04 32.64 11.38
C PRO A 63 -1.65 31.93 10.15
N LEU A 64 -0.83 31.26 9.32
CA LEU A 64 -1.29 30.53 8.13
C LEU A 64 -1.17 29.00 8.33
N PRO A 65 -2.24 28.21 8.08
CA PRO A 65 -2.18 26.76 8.15
C PRO A 65 -1.31 26.19 7.01
N GLY A 66 -0.27 25.43 7.36
CA GLY A 66 0.61 24.71 6.43
C GLY A 66 2.01 24.41 7.00
N ILE A 67 2.62 23.29 6.59
CA ILE A 67 4.02 22.95 6.96
C ILE A 67 4.95 23.73 6.04
N ARG A 68 5.70 24.70 6.57
CA ARG A 68 6.80 25.35 5.83
C ARG A 68 8.12 24.67 6.19
N LEU A 69 8.65 23.92 5.24
CA LEU A 69 9.97 23.33 5.36
C LEU A 69 11.01 24.39 4.99
N ALA A 70 11.94 24.66 5.90
CA ALA A 70 13.06 25.57 5.64
C ALA A 70 14.32 24.75 5.31
N GLY A 71 15.22 25.33 4.53
CA GLY A 71 16.45 24.63 4.12
C GLY A 71 16.17 23.32 3.36
N VAL A 72 15.12 23.28 2.54
CA VAL A 72 14.88 22.10 1.69
C VAL A 72 16.02 21.99 0.67
N THR A 73 16.59 20.79 0.53
CA THR A 73 17.77 20.56 -0.30
C THR A 73 17.51 19.48 -1.36
N ASN A 74 18.33 19.46 -2.41
CA ASN A 74 18.49 18.35 -3.35
C ASN A 74 19.93 17.78 -3.31
N SER A 75 20.65 18.01 -2.21
CA SER A 75 21.96 17.42 -1.99
C SER A 75 21.88 15.89 -1.94
N VAL A 76 22.90 15.23 -2.48
CA VAL A 76 23.06 13.78 -2.45
C VAL A 76 24.35 13.45 -1.71
N HIS A 77 24.26 12.54 -0.75
CA HIS A 77 25.41 12.04 -0.02
C HIS A 77 25.47 10.52 -0.14
N SER A 78 26.69 10.00 -0.24
CA SER A 78 26.96 8.57 -0.23
C SER A 78 27.72 8.24 1.06
N TYR A 79 27.20 7.26 1.80
CA TYR A 79 27.90 6.65 2.92
C TYR A 79 28.46 5.30 2.50
N ASP A 80 29.77 5.15 2.49
CA ASP A 80 30.42 3.85 2.33
C ASP A 80 30.36 3.08 3.66
N VAL A 81 29.70 1.92 3.65
CA VAL A 81 29.43 1.15 4.88
C VAL A 81 30.71 0.49 5.42
N ILE A 82 31.69 0.22 4.56
CA ILE A 82 32.95 -0.43 4.93
C ILE A 82 33.91 0.58 5.53
N THR A 83 34.13 1.70 4.83
CA THR A 83 35.05 2.75 5.30
C THR A 83 34.40 3.72 6.28
N ARG A 84 33.08 3.63 6.47
CA ARG A 84 32.27 4.52 7.32
C ARG A 84 32.42 5.99 6.93
N LYS A 85 32.65 6.25 5.65
CA LYS A 85 32.92 7.59 5.12
C LYS A 85 31.69 8.15 4.42
N TRP A 86 31.31 9.37 4.81
CA TRP A 86 30.37 10.20 4.07
C TRP A 86 31.10 10.99 2.99
N THR A 87 30.46 11.14 1.84
CA THR A 87 30.94 11.98 0.74
C THR A 87 29.75 12.61 0.04
N ARG A 88 29.82 13.91 -0.23
CA ARG A 88 28.83 14.57 -1.06
C ARG A 88 29.13 14.27 -2.52
N ILE A 89 28.17 13.65 -3.19
CA ILE A 89 28.33 13.32 -4.61
C ILE A 89 27.66 14.40 -5.47
N ARG A 90 28.25 14.66 -6.64
CA ARG A 90 27.77 15.66 -7.62
C ARG A 90 27.55 14.98 -8.98
N PRO A 91 26.45 14.23 -9.14
CA PRO A 91 26.14 13.55 -10.39
C PRO A 91 25.94 14.54 -11.54
N ALA A 92 26.27 14.14 -12.76
CA ALA A 92 26.02 14.93 -13.96
C ALA A 92 24.53 14.95 -14.34
N GLY A 93 24.12 15.92 -15.16
CA GLY A 93 22.73 16.08 -15.59
C GLY A 93 21.88 16.88 -14.61
N GLU A 94 20.61 17.08 -14.97
CA GLU A 94 19.69 17.92 -14.20
C GLU A 94 19.12 17.15 -13.00
N PRO A 95 19.42 17.56 -11.75
CA PRO A 95 18.88 16.91 -10.58
C PRO A 95 17.39 17.23 -10.39
N PRO A 96 16.66 16.41 -9.62
CA PRO A 96 15.38 16.83 -9.07
C PRO A 96 15.49 18.16 -8.28
N SER A 97 14.40 18.92 -8.27
CA SER A 97 14.27 20.11 -7.42
C SER A 97 14.45 19.78 -5.93
N PRO A 98 14.89 20.75 -5.09
CA PRO A 98 14.92 20.58 -3.64
C PRO A 98 13.58 20.10 -3.10
N ARG A 99 13.61 19.01 -2.33
CA ARG A 99 12.40 18.34 -1.85
C ARG A 99 12.59 17.57 -0.55
N ALA A 100 11.50 17.41 0.19
CA ALA A 100 11.40 16.50 1.34
C ALA A 100 10.18 15.58 1.19
N ALA A 101 10.07 14.59 2.08
CA ALA A 101 8.98 13.62 2.15
C ALA A 101 8.69 12.94 0.79
N HIS A 102 9.73 12.75 -0.03
CA HIS A 102 9.69 11.96 -1.25
C HIS A 102 9.97 10.49 -0.91
N ALA A 103 9.69 9.58 -1.84
CA ALA A 103 10.09 8.19 -1.72
C ALA A 103 11.29 7.87 -2.62
N ALA A 104 12.06 6.86 -2.25
CA ALA A 104 13.16 6.35 -3.06
C ALA A 104 13.27 4.83 -2.96
N ALA A 105 13.60 4.18 -4.07
CA ALA A 105 13.79 2.73 -4.14
C ALA A 105 14.97 2.38 -5.06
N VAL A 106 15.68 1.30 -4.74
CA VAL A 106 16.80 0.82 -5.55
C VAL A 106 16.30 -0.07 -6.69
N VAL A 107 16.84 0.11 -7.90
CA VAL A 107 16.62 -0.76 -9.06
C VAL A 107 17.97 -1.14 -9.65
N GLY A 108 18.45 -2.34 -9.30
CA GLY A 108 19.81 -2.77 -9.61
C GLY A 108 20.84 -1.89 -8.91
N THR A 109 21.64 -1.15 -9.69
CA THR A 109 22.62 -0.18 -9.19
C THR A 109 22.13 1.26 -9.29
N MET A 110 20.85 1.48 -9.60
CA MET A 110 20.27 2.82 -9.74
C MET A 110 19.34 3.11 -8.57
N VAL A 111 19.18 4.38 -8.22
CA VAL A 111 18.19 4.81 -7.22
C VAL A 111 17.11 5.64 -7.91
N VAL A 112 15.86 5.25 -7.73
CA VAL A 112 14.69 5.93 -8.29
C VAL A 112 14.03 6.75 -7.20
N PHE A 113 13.74 8.01 -7.46
CA PHE A 113 13.10 8.97 -6.57
C PHE A 113 11.74 9.38 -7.14
N GLN A 114 10.72 9.46 -6.30
CA GLN A 114 9.38 9.81 -6.71
C GLN A 114 8.77 10.89 -5.80
N GLY A 115 8.23 11.93 -6.45
CA GLY A 115 7.46 12.99 -5.80
C GLY A 115 8.19 13.73 -4.69
N GLY A 116 7.46 14.09 -3.64
CA GLY A 116 7.92 14.95 -2.54
C GLY A 116 7.35 16.36 -2.61
N ILE A 117 7.60 17.12 -1.54
CA ILE A 117 7.16 18.49 -1.37
C ILE A 117 8.37 19.45 -1.44
N GLY A 118 8.26 20.49 -2.26
CA GLY A 118 9.28 21.53 -2.41
C GLY A 118 9.12 22.69 -1.42
N PRO A 119 10.04 23.67 -1.40
CA PRO A 119 9.99 24.84 -0.51
C PRO A 119 8.69 25.64 -0.60
N ALA A 120 8.08 25.71 -1.79
CA ALA A 120 6.82 26.41 -2.03
C ALA A 120 5.58 25.66 -1.50
N GLY A 121 5.75 24.48 -0.89
CA GLY A 121 4.65 23.65 -0.39
C GLY A 121 3.93 22.85 -1.47
N HIS A 122 4.39 22.90 -2.72
CA HIS A 122 3.80 22.12 -3.82
C HIS A 122 4.38 20.71 -3.86
N SER A 123 3.48 19.73 -3.96
CA SER A 123 3.80 18.33 -4.20
C SER A 123 4.17 18.11 -5.67
N THR A 124 4.97 17.07 -5.93
CA THR A 124 5.42 16.68 -7.28
C THR A 124 5.10 15.21 -7.55
N ASP A 125 5.02 14.83 -8.82
CA ASP A 125 4.77 13.46 -9.31
C ASP A 125 5.88 12.93 -10.22
N ASP A 126 6.97 13.68 -10.33
CA ASP A 126 8.10 13.36 -11.20
C ASP A 126 8.86 12.12 -10.68
N LEU A 127 9.46 11.41 -11.64
CA LEU A 127 10.37 10.30 -11.38
C LEU A 127 11.76 10.69 -11.84
N TYR A 128 12.73 10.58 -10.93
CA TYR A 128 14.14 10.76 -11.24
C TYR A 128 14.91 9.48 -10.95
N VAL A 129 15.91 9.20 -11.77
CA VAL A 129 16.83 8.08 -11.59
C VAL A 129 18.23 8.66 -11.42
N LEU A 130 18.87 8.28 -10.32
CA LEU A 130 20.30 8.42 -10.15
C LEU A 130 20.95 7.12 -10.65
N ASP A 131 21.54 7.20 -11.84
CA ASP A 131 22.30 6.09 -12.42
C ASP A 131 23.68 6.01 -11.75
N MET A 132 23.91 4.92 -11.03
CA MET A 132 25.19 4.60 -10.39
C MET A 132 25.81 3.30 -10.92
N SER A 133 25.47 2.93 -12.16
CA SER A 133 26.02 1.75 -12.85
C SER A 133 27.53 1.82 -13.08
N ASN A 134 28.09 3.03 -13.09
CA ASN A 134 29.51 3.32 -13.24
C ASN A 134 29.88 4.53 -12.38
N ASP A 135 31.18 4.86 -12.31
CA ASP A 135 31.69 5.91 -11.42
C ASP A 135 31.33 7.34 -11.86
N LYS A 136 30.75 7.50 -13.06
CA LYS A 136 30.21 8.77 -13.55
C LYS A 136 28.71 8.81 -13.32
N TYR A 137 28.32 9.09 -12.08
CA TYR A 137 26.90 9.15 -11.70
C TYR A 137 26.16 10.20 -12.52
N LYS A 138 24.92 9.87 -12.88
CA LYS A 138 24.10 10.74 -13.73
C LYS A 138 22.64 10.75 -13.32
N TRP A 139 22.04 11.93 -13.37
CA TRP A 139 20.61 12.12 -13.23
C TRP A 139 19.88 11.93 -14.55
N HIS A 140 18.75 11.23 -14.47
CA HIS A 140 17.81 11.06 -15.56
C HIS A 140 16.40 11.34 -15.06
N ARG A 141 15.67 12.22 -15.74
CA ARG A 141 14.22 12.34 -15.53
C ARG A 141 13.51 11.25 -16.34
N LEU A 142 12.70 10.44 -15.68
CA LEU A 142 11.94 9.37 -16.33
C LEU A 142 10.60 9.92 -16.82
N VAL A 143 10.30 9.70 -18.09
CA VAL A 143 8.98 10.03 -18.67
C VAL A 143 8.10 8.79 -18.58
N VAL A 144 6.94 8.95 -17.94
CA VAL A 144 5.89 7.94 -17.85
C VAL A 144 4.70 8.35 -18.74
N GLN A 145 4.03 7.36 -19.31
CA GLN A 145 2.83 7.55 -20.13
C GLN A 145 1.56 7.24 -19.34
N GLY A 146 0.49 7.95 -19.69
CA GLY A 146 -0.84 7.73 -19.10
C GLY A 146 -0.99 8.29 -17.68
N PRO A 147 -2.08 7.94 -17.00
CA PRO A 147 -2.30 8.37 -15.62
C PRO A 147 -1.28 7.71 -14.68
N GLY A 148 -0.85 8.48 -13.68
CA GLY A 148 0.06 8.00 -12.66
C GLY A 148 -0.48 8.22 -11.25
N PRO A 149 0.33 7.93 -10.24
CA PRO A 149 0.03 8.25 -8.85
C PRO A 149 -0.26 9.75 -8.63
N GLY A 150 0.19 10.63 -9.52
CA GLY A 150 0.00 12.07 -9.40
C GLY A 150 0.79 12.67 -8.23
N PRO A 151 0.68 13.99 -7.99
CA PRO A 151 1.56 14.68 -7.07
C PRO A 151 1.37 14.22 -5.63
N ARG A 152 2.45 13.79 -4.97
CA ARG A 152 2.36 13.27 -3.61
C ARG A 152 3.65 13.36 -2.80
N TYR A 153 3.50 13.47 -1.48
CA TYR A 153 4.57 13.38 -0.49
C TYR A 153 4.12 12.52 0.70
N GLY A 154 5.05 12.11 1.57
CA GLY A 154 4.76 11.26 2.73
C GLY A 154 4.29 9.84 2.34
N HIS A 155 4.63 9.40 1.13
CA HIS A 155 4.33 8.06 0.62
C HIS A 155 5.57 7.17 0.71
N VAL A 156 5.39 5.87 0.45
CA VAL A 156 6.49 4.90 0.36
C VAL A 156 6.56 4.30 -1.03
N MET A 157 7.76 3.90 -1.44
CA MET A 157 8.02 3.22 -2.71
C MET A 157 9.06 2.14 -2.51
N ASP A 158 8.87 0.97 -3.11
CA ASP A 158 9.86 -0.12 -3.07
C ASP A 158 9.86 -0.95 -4.38
N LEU A 159 10.93 -1.70 -4.62
CA LEU A 159 11.05 -2.62 -5.75
C LEU A 159 10.57 -4.02 -5.36
N VAL A 160 9.48 -4.45 -5.98
CA VAL A 160 8.89 -5.78 -5.78
C VAL A 160 9.26 -6.71 -6.93
N ALA A 161 9.62 -7.95 -6.60
CA ALA A 161 9.93 -9.02 -7.55
C ALA A 161 11.01 -8.63 -8.60
N GLN A 162 11.95 -7.77 -8.21
CA GLN A 162 13.04 -7.27 -9.07
C GLN A 162 12.57 -6.58 -10.36
N ARG A 163 11.29 -6.16 -10.43
CA ARG A 163 10.68 -5.67 -11.68
C ARG A 163 9.69 -4.55 -11.49
N TYR A 164 8.91 -4.56 -10.41
CA TYR A 164 7.82 -3.59 -10.24
C TYR A 164 8.19 -2.58 -9.17
N LEU A 165 8.31 -1.31 -9.54
CA LEU A 165 8.33 -0.24 -8.55
C LEU A 165 6.90 -0.03 -8.06
N VAL A 166 6.68 -0.19 -6.76
CA VAL A 166 5.35 -0.07 -6.15
C VAL A 166 5.34 1.12 -5.22
N THR A 167 4.46 2.09 -5.50
CA THR A 167 4.19 3.24 -4.64
C THR A 167 2.89 3.03 -3.89
N VAL A 168 2.86 3.35 -2.59
CA VAL A 168 1.67 3.23 -1.74
C VAL A 168 1.46 4.51 -0.93
N SER A 169 0.19 4.90 -0.81
CA SER A 169 -0.33 5.98 0.03
C SER A 169 0.29 7.36 -0.28
N GLY A 170 0.18 8.31 0.68
CA GLY A 170 0.74 9.65 0.60
C GLY A 170 -0.27 10.76 0.87
N ASN A 171 0.13 11.98 0.56
CA ASN A 171 -0.71 13.17 0.61
C ASN A 171 -0.43 14.04 -0.63
N ASP A 172 -1.48 14.52 -1.30
CA ASP A 172 -1.36 15.38 -2.50
C ASP A 172 -1.35 16.88 -2.17
N GLY A 173 -1.44 17.25 -0.90
CA GLY A 173 -1.61 18.62 -0.39
C GLY A 173 -3.07 18.98 -0.11
N LYS A 174 -4.03 18.15 -0.54
CA LYS A 174 -5.47 18.35 -0.32
C LYS A 174 -6.09 17.23 0.50
N ARG A 175 -5.65 15.99 0.30
CA ARG A 175 -6.18 14.79 0.97
C ARG A 175 -5.10 13.74 1.20
N VAL A 176 -5.37 12.87 2.17
CA VAL A 176 -4.62 11.63 2.36
C VAL A 176 -5.03 10.63 1.29
N LEU A 177 -4.04 9.91 0.74
CA LEU A 177 -4.19 8.91 -0.30
C LEU A 177 -4.00 7.52 0.31
N SER A 178 -4.82 6.56 -0.11
CA SER A 178 -4.75 5.16 0.29
C SER A 178 -4.69 4.22 -0.92
N ASP A 179 -4.19 4.73 -2.05
CA ASP A 179 -4.03 3.98 -3.28
C ASP A 179 -2.64 3.34 -3.39
N ALA A 180 -2.51 2.35 -4.28
CA ALA A 180 -1.24 1.75 -4.64
C ALA A 180 -1.09 1.74 -6.15
N TRP A 181 0.14 1.90 -6.64
CA TRP A 181 0.47 1.93 -8.06
C TRP A 181 1.73 1.12 -8.33
N ALA A 182 1.78 0.43 -9.46
CA ALA A 182 2.96 -0.32 -9.90
C ALA A 182 3.46 0.19 -11.25
N LEU A 183 4.78 0.29 -11.39
CA LEU A 183 5.48 0.59 -12.63
C LEU A 183 6.38 -0.59 -13.00
N ASP A 184 6.16 -1.19 -14.18
CA ASP A 184 7.03 -2.25 -14.71
C ASP A 184 8.33 -1.65 -15.25
N THR A 185 9.45 -1.87 -14.55
CA THR A 185 10.76 -1.31 -14.92
C THR A 185 11.39 -1.99 -16.14
N ALA A 186 10.87 -3.16 -16.55
CA ALA A 186 11.36 -3.91 -17.69
C ALA A 186 10.58 -3.63 -18.99
N LYS A 187 9.45 -2.91 -18.93
CA LYS A 187 8.56 -2.69 -20.08
C LYS A 187 8.45 -1.22 -20.45
N LYS A 188 8.92 -0.88 -21.66
CA LYS A 188 8.71 0.45 -22.28
C LYS A 188 7.50 0.41 -23.24
N PRO A 189 6.75 1.51 -23.41
CA PRO A 189 6.86 2.76 -22.65
C PRO A 189 6.49 2.54 -21.17
N TYR A 190 7.17 3.26 -20.28
CA TYR A 190 6.92 3.17 -18.84
C TYR A 190 5.55 3.75 -18.55
N ALA A 191 4.68 2.98 -17.91
CA ALA A 191 3.33 3.40 -17.56
C ALA A 191 2.95 2.83 -16.20
N TRP A 192 2.41 3.70 -15.35
CA TRP A 192 1.90 3.31 -14.05
C TRP A 192 0.58 2.54 -14.19
N GLN A 193 0.39 1.53 -13.35
CA GLN A 193 -0.84 0.78 -13.24
C GLN A 193 -1.37 0.91 -11.83
N LYS A 194 -2.61 1.40 -11.69
CA LYS A 194 -3.25 1.45 -10.38
C LYS A 194 -3.50 0.04 -9.89
N LEU A 195 -2.94 -0.30 -8.73
CA LEU A 195 -3.22 -1.55 -8.05
C LEU A 195 -4.54 -1.38 -7.30
N ASN A 196 -5.55 -2.14 -7.71
CA ASN A 196 -6.74 -2.32 -6.91
C ASN A 196 -6.55 -3.56 -6.02
N PRO A 197 -6.35 -3.40 -4.70
CA PRO A 197 -6.39 -4.54 -3.78
C PRO A 197 -7.79 -5.17 -3.77
N GLU A 198 -8.82 -4.35 -4.00
CA GLU A 198 -10.19 -4.78 -4.22
C GLU A 198 -10.31 -5.49 -5.57
N GLY A 199 -10.42 -6.81 -5.51
CA GLY A 199 -10.72 -7.63 -6.67
C GLY A 199 -9.53 -8.34 -7.30
N VAL A 200 -8.32 -8.37 -6.71
CA VAL A 200 -7.25 -9.27 -7.22
C VAL A 200 -7.75 -10.71 -7.24
N ALA A 201 -8.39 -11.16 -6.16
CA ALA A 201 -8.98 -12.49 -6.09
C ALA A 201 -10.14 -12.66 -7.10
N LYS A 202 -10.96 -11.63 -7.31
CA LYS A 202 -12.03 -11.60 -8.32
C LYS A 202 -11.49 -11.70 -9.75
N ILE A 203 -10.44 -10.94 -10.08
CA ILE A 203 -9.77 -10.90 -11.38
C ILE A 203 -9.12 -12.26 -11.66
N LEU A 204 -8.36 -12.80 -10.69
CA LEU A 204 -7.76 -14.12 -10.82
C LEU A 204 -8.84 -15.21 -10.95
N GLY A 205 -9.95 -15.09 -10.20
CA GLY A 205 -11.11 -15.98 -10.33
C GLY A 205 -11.71 -15.96 -11.74
N ALA A 206 -11.94 -14.78 -12.30
CA ALA A 206 -12.44 -14.61 -13.67
C ALA A 206 -11.44 -15.15 -14.72
N GLN A 207 -10.14 -14.90 -14.53
CA GLN A 207 -9.07 -15.44 -15.38
C GLN A 207 -9.02 -16.96 -15.32
N ARG A 208 -9.15 -17.55 -14.14
CA ARG A 208 -9.20 -19.01 -13.93
C ARG A 208 -10.40 -19.61 -14.65
N GLN A 209 -11.59 -19.03 -14.49
CA GLN A 209 -12.80 -19.51 -15.19
C GLN A 209 -12.65 -19.45 -16.71
N THR A 210 -12.10 -18.35 -17.23
CA THR A 210 -11.87 -18.18 -18.67
C THR A 210 -10.87 -19.22 -19.20
N THR A 211 -9.75 -19.40 -18.50
CA THR A 211 -8.72 -20.39 -18.85
C THR A 211 -9.29 -21.81 -18.78
N GLN A 212 -10.11 -22.11 -17.77
CA GLN A 212 -10.78 -23.39 -17.62
C GLN A 212 -11.75 -23.67 -18.78
N ARG A 213 -12.53 -22.67 -19.22
CA ARG A 213 -13.44 -22.80 -20.37
C ARG A 213 -12.68 -23.07 -21.67
N GLN A 214 -11.58 -22.35 -21.91
CA GLN A 214 -10.71 -22.58 -23.06
C GLN A 214 -10.13 -23.99 -23.06
N LEU A 215 -9.62 -24.44 -21.91
CA LEU A 215 -9.07 -25.78 -21.77
C LEU A 215 -10.14 -26.87 -22.00
N THR A 216 -11.34 -26.69 -21.46
CA THR A 216 -12.45 -27.64 -21.69
C THR A 216 -12.86 -27.68 -23.16
N ALA A 217 -12.85 -26.55 -23.87
CA ALA A 217 -13.14 -26.49 -25.30
C ALA A 217 -12.07 -27.21 -26.14
N GLU A 218 -10.79 -27.02 -25.82
CA GLU A 218 -9.70 -27.71 -26.52
C GLU A 218 -9.67 -29.22 -26.23
N LYS A 219 -9.97 -29.63 -24.99
CA LYS A 219 -10.13 -31.05 -24.64
C LYS A 219 -11.26 -31.71 -25.43
N LYS A 220 -12.38 -31.01 -25.68
CA LYS A 220 -13.49 -31.53 -26.51
C LYS A 220 -13.10 -31.74 -27.98
N LYS A 221 -12.09 -31.03 -28.47
CA LYS A 221 -11.57 -31.18 -29.84
C LYS A 221 -10.51 -32.28 -29.96
N ASN A 222 -10.17 -32.98 -28.87
CA ASN A 222 -8.99 -33.85 -28.78
C ASN A 222 -7.70 -33.14 -29.25
N SER A 223 -7.62 -31.81 -29.05
CA SER A 223 -6.43 -31.05 -29.36
C SER A 223 -5.32 -31.41 -28.36
N GLU A 224 -4.12 -31.70 -28.86
CA GLU A 224 -2.90 -31.85 -28.06
C GLU A 224 -1.83 -30.86 -28.54
N GLY A 225 -0.83 -30.61 -27.69
CA GLY A 225 0.35 -29.82 -28.03
C GLY A 225 0.55 -28.55 -27.19
N PRO A 226 1.48 -27.67 -27.63
CA PRO A 226 2.02 -26.57 -26.81
C PRO A 226 0.96 -25.59 -26.30
N HIS A 227 -0.15 -25.42 -27.03
CA HIS A 227 -1.24 -24.54 -26.63
C HIS A 227 -1.99 -25.08 -25.40
N VAL A 228 -2.31 -26.38 -25.38
CA VAL A 228 -3.01 -27.03 -24.25
C VAL A 228 -2.11 -27.10 -23.03
N GLU A 229 -0.81 -27.37 -23.22
CA GLU A 229 0.19 -27.30 -22.14
C GLU A 229 0.29 -25.89 -21.54
N SER A 230 0.31 -24.84 -22.39
CA SER A 230 0.32 -23.46 -21.93
C SER A 230 -0.94 -23.10 -21.13
N LEU A 231 -2.12 -23.57 -21.56
CA LEU A 231 -3.38 -23.38 -20.83
C LEU A 231 -3.37 -24.11 -19.47
N ASN A 232 -2.89 -25.35 -19.43
CA ASN A 232 -2.73 -26.11 -18.19
C ASN A 232 -1.79 -25.40 -17.21
N LYS A 233 -0.63 -24.94 -17.70
CA LYS A 233 0.34 -24.18 -16.91
C LYS A 233 -0.29 -22.90 -16.34
N ARG A 234 -0.97 -22.12 -17.18
CA ARG A 234 -1.65 -20.88 -16.75
C ARG A 234 -2.72 -21.17 -15.70
N LEU A 235 -3.50 -22.25 -15.87
CA LEU A 235 -4.51 -22.66 -14.92
C LEU A 235 -3.90 -23.01 -13.55
N SER A 236 -2.79 -23.76 -13.54
CA SER A 236 -2.06 -24.11 -12.31
C SER A 236 -1.53 -22.87 -11.60
N GLU A 237 -0.82 -21.99 -12.32
CA GLU A 237 -0.26 -20.76 -11.76
C GLU A 237 -1.33 -19.82 -11.21
N THR A 238 -2.45 -19.67 -11.91
CA THR A 238 -3.58 -18.86 -11.42
C THR A 238 -4.21 -19.51 -10.18
N HIS A 239 -4.33 -20.84 -10.14
CA HIS A 239 -4.86 -21.54 -8.98
C HIS A 239 -3.97 -21.38 -7.75
N GLU A 240 -2.65 -21.56 -7.89
CA GLU A 240 -1.68 -21.36 -6.79
C GLU A 240 -1.73 -19.93 -6.24
N LYS A 241 -1.79 -18.92 -7.12
CA LYS A 241 -1.92 -17.51 -6.72
C LYS A 241 -3.22 -17.24 -5.95
N ILE A 242 -4.35 -17.79 -6.41
CA ILE A 242 -5.63 -17.68 -5.70
C ILE A 242 -5.49 -18.31 -4.31
N THR A 243 -5.01 -19.55 -4.22
CA THR A 243 -4.86 -20.27 -2.95
C THR A 243 -3.98 -19.49 -1.96
N MET A 244 -2.86 -18.94 -2.41
CA MET A 244 -1.98 -18.12 -1.58
C MET A 244 -2.68 -16.84 -1.07
N ILE A 245 -3.38 -16.13 -1.95
CA ILE A 245 -4.13 -14.91 -1.57
C ILE A 245 -5.23 -15.26 -0.57
N GLU A 246 -6.00 -16.32 -0.83
CA GLU A 246 -7.04 -16.77 0.09
C GLU A 246 -6.48 -17.15 1.46
N GLU A 247 -5.31 -17.79 1.51
CA GLU A 247 -4.63 -18.10 2.77
C GLU A 247 -4.19 -16.84 3.52
N MET A 248 -3.62 -15.85 2.82
CA MET A 248 -3.28 -14.55 3.41
C MET A 248 -4.51 -13.83 3.96
N MET A 249 -5.61 -13.81 3.19
CA MET A 249 -6.87 -13.21 3.62
C MET A 249 -7.43 -13.93 4.86
N ARG A 250 -7.36 -15.26 4.91
CA ARG A 250 -7.75 -16.03 6.11
C ARG A 250 -6.90 -15.69 7.32
N LYS A 251 -5.57 -15.51 7.16
CA LYS A 251 -4.68 -15.09 8.24
C LYS A 251 -4.98 -13.69 8.75
N ILE A 252 -5.31 -12.74 7.86
CA ILE A 252 -5.77 -11.40 8.28
C ILE A 252 -7.10 -11.51 9.03
N PHE A 253 -8.02 -12.33 8.53
CA PHE A 253 -9.31 -12.52 9.18
C PHE A 253 -9.17 -13.08 10.60
N THR A 254 -8.41 -14.17 10.77
CA THR A 254 -8.24 -14.82 12.07
C THR A 254 -7.33 -14.03 13.01
N GLY A 255 -6.23 -13.45 12.50
CA GLY A 255 -5.23 -12.75 13.30
C GLY A 255 -5.60 -11.30 13.65
N LEU A 256 -6.47 -10.65 12.88
CA LEU A 256 -6.86 -9.26 13.11
C LEU A 256 -8.37 -9.11 13.28
N PHE A 257 -9.17 -9.44 12.25
CA PHE A 257 -10.60 -9.14 12.24
C PHE A 257 -11.33 -9.76 13.44
N MET A 258 -11.11 -11.06 13.72
CA MET A 258 -11.75 -11.77 14.84
C MET A 258 -11.42 -11.17 16.22
N HIS A 259 -10.33 -10.42 16.33
CA HIS A 259 -9.94 -9.73 17.56
C HIS A 259 -10.47 -8.29 17.62
N ARG A 260 -10.64 -7.63 16.48
CA ARG A 260 -10.96 -6.19 16.39
C ARG A 260 -12.42 -5.86 16.09
N TYR A 261 -13.22 -6.79 15.55
CA TYR A 261 -14.66 -6.54 15.36
C TYR A 261 -15.43 -6.29 16.67
N ARG A 262 -14.84 -6.67 17.80
CA ARG A 262 -15.36 -6.51 19.18
C ARG A 262 -14.46 -5.63 20.05
N ASP A 263 -13.69 -4.74 19.42
CA ASP A 263 -12.81 -3.82 20.13
C ASP A 263 -13.59 -2.87 21.06
N THR A 264 -12.92 -2.29 22.05
CA THR A 264 -13.54 -1.30 22.95
C THR A 264 -13.86 -0.02 22.18
N ASP A 265 -13.03 0.35 21.20
CA ASP A 265 -13.24 1.51 20.34
C ASP A 265 -14.32 1.23 19.26
N PRO A 266 -15.45 1.97 19.24
CA PRO A 266 -16.48 1.80 18.21
C PRO A 266 -16.00 2.09 16.78
N GLU A 267 -15.04 3.00 16.57
CA GLU A 267 -14.55 3.32 15.22
C GLU A 267 -13.78 2.13 14.62
N ILE A 268 -13.01 1.41 15.45
CA ILE A 268 -12.33 0.18 15.05
C ILE A 268 -13.37 -0.90 14.68
N ARG A 269 -14.43 -1.06 15.48
CA ARG A 269 -15.51 -2.01 15.18
C ARG A 269 -16.21 -1.66 13.87
N MET A 270 -16.55 -0.38 13.65
CA MET A 270 -17.14 0.10 12.41
C MET A 270 -16.25 -0.20 11.20
N SER A 271 -14.96 0.13 11.27
CA SER A 271 -13.99 -0.13 10.21
C SER A 271 -13.90 -1.62 9.86
N CYS A 272 -13.93 -2.49 10.88
CA CYS A 272 -13.95 -3.94 10.68
C CYS A 272 -15.20 -4.38 9.89
N ILE A 273 -16.39 -3.95 10.33
CA ILE A 273 -17.67 -4.35 9.73
C ILE A 273 -17.83 -3.82 8.30
N GLN A 274 -17.44 -2.57 8.05
CA GLN A 274 -17.41 -2.00 6.70
C GLN A 274 -16.48 -2.80 5.78
N SER A 275 -15.28 -3.13 6.26
CA SER A 275 -14.31 -3.93 5.50
C SER A 275 -14.85 -5.32 5.19
N LEU A 276 -15.50 -5.99 6.16
CA LEU A 276 -16.09 -7.31 5.94
C LEU A 276 -17.20 -7.25 4.89
N GLY A 277 -18.10 -6.26 4.96
CA GLY A 277 -19.13 -6.05 3.94
C GLY A 277 -18.53 -5.90 2.54
N ALA A 278 -17.51 -5.05 2.41
CA ALA A 278 -16.79 -4.85 1.15
C ALA A 278 -16.12 -6.12 0.63
N TRP A 279 -15.54 -6.96 1.50
CA TRP A 279 -14.94 -8.24 1.12
C TRP A 279 -15.97 -9.25 0.62
N ILE A 280 -17.15 -9.31 1.24
CA ILE A 280 -18.23 -10.21 0.82
C ILE A 280 -18.73 -9.82 -0.56
N VAL A 281 -19.02 -8.53 -0.80
CA VAL A 281 -19.44 -8.02 -2.11
C VAL A 281 -18.37 -8.25 -3.17
N SER A 282 -17.10 -8.02 -2.82
CA SER A 282 -15.98 -8.10 -3.77
C SER A 282 -15.60 -9.53 -4.12
N TYR A 283 -15.73 -10.48 -3.20
CA TYR A 283 -15.35 -11.88 -3.42
C TYR A 283 -16.32 -12.88 -2.77
N PRO A 284 -17.57 -12.96 -3.27
CA PRO A 284 -18.62 -13.79 -2.67
C PRO A 284 -18.25 -15.27 -2.56
N SER A 285 -17.54 -15.82 -3.55
CA SER A 285 -17.15 -17.25 -3.54
C SER A 285 -16.32 -17.66 -2.32
N LEU A 286 -15.60 -16.73 -1.71
CA LEU A 286 -14.87 -16.96 -0.47
C LEU A 286 -15.63 -16.49 0.77
N PHE A 287 -16.23 -15.30 0.73
CA PHE A 287 -16.73 -14.61 1.91
C PHE A 287 -18.24 -14.66 2.11
N LEU A 288 -19.05 -14.94 1.08
CA LEU A 288 -20.50 -15.10 1.21
C LEU A 288 -20.82 -16.49 1.76
N GLN A 289 -20.43 -16.71 3.01
CA GLN A 289 -20.59 -17.95 3.75
C GLN A 289 -20.96 -17.62 5.19
N ASP A 290 -21.74 -18.48 5.85
CA ASP A 290 -22.19 -18.31 7.24
C ASP A 290 -21.04 -18.05 8.22
N LEU A 291 -19.86 -18.61 7.93
CA LEU A 291 -18.63 -18.38 8.71
C LEU A 291 -18.31 -16.90 8.88
N TYR A 292 -18.59 -16.08 7.86
CA TYR A 292 -18.31 -14.64 7.81
C TYR A 292 -19.55 -13.80 8.09
N LEU A 293 -20.71 -14.19 7.52
CA LEU A 293 -21.96 -13.44 7.67
C LEU A 293 -22.40 -13.27 9.12
N LYS A 294 -22.14 -14.27 9.98
CA LYS A 294 -22.50 -14.20 11.41
C LYS A 294 -21.96 -12.94 12.12
N TYR A 295 -20.82 -12.40 11.68
CA TYR A 295 -20.24 -11.21 12.30
C TYR A 295 -21.06 -9.95 12.00
N LEU A 296 -21.59 -9.81 10.77
CA LEU A 296 -22.53 -8.73 10.43
C LEU A 296 -23.80 -8.85 11.28
N GLY A 297 -24.33 -10.07 11.44
CA GLY A 297 -25.53 -10.32 12.23
C GLY A 297 -25.34 -10.05 13.72
N TRP A 298 -24.19 -10.40 14.29
CA TRP A 298 -23.89 -10.11 15.70
C TRP A 298 -23.79 -8.61 15.97
N THR A 299 -23.18 -7.83 15.06
CA THR A 299 -22.99 -6.38 15.23
C THR A 299 -24.25 -5.55 14.98
N LEU A 300 -25.34 -6.13 14.50
CA LEU A 300 -26.69 -5.53 14.57
C LEU A 300 -27.14 -5.23 16.01
N ASN A 301 -26.53 -5.88 17.01
CA ASN A 301 -26.80 -5.70 18.43
C ASN A 301 -25.77 -4.82 19.14
N ASP A 302 -24.88 -4.15 18.39
CA ASP A 302 -23.85 -3.30 19.00
C ASP A 302 -24.48 -2.12 19.76
N LYS A 303 -23.85 -1.72 20.87
CA LYS A 303 -24.32 -0.58 21.67
C LYS A 303 -24.16 0.75 20.93
N ASN A 304 -23.15 0.86 20.07
CA ASN A 304 -22.89 2.07 19.30
C ASN A 304 -23.71 2.07 18.00
N ALA A 305 -24.41 3.18 17.73
CA ALA A 305 -25.27 3.32 16.55
C ALA A 305 -24.50 3.26 15.22
N GLY A 306 -23.29 3.82 15.16
CA GLY A 306 -22.44 3.78 13.97
C GLY A 306 -22.07 2.35 13.55
N VAL A 307 -21.81 1.47 14.52
CA VAL A 307 -21.53 0.04 14.26
C VAL A 307 -22.77 -0.69 13.74
N ARG A 308 -23.94 -0.42 14.33
CA ARG A 308 -25.21 -0.99 13.85
C ARG A 308 -25.50 -0.53 12.42
N LYS A 309 -25.37 0.77 12.16
CA LYS A 309 -25.52 1.36 10.82
C LYS A 309 -24.57 0.74 9.81
N ALA A 310 -23.30 0.58 10.15
CA ALA A 310 -22.31 -0.08 9.28
C ALA A 310 -22.72 -1.52 8.92
N SER A 311 -23.32 -2.25 9.87
CA SER A 311 -23.82 -3.61 9.65
C SER A 311 -25.03 -3.62 8.71
N VAL A 312 -25.97 -2.69 8.89
CA VAL A 312 -27.15 -2.53 8.02
C VAL A 312 -26.73 -2.19 6.59
N LEU A 313 -25.87 -1.18 6.40
CA LEU A 313 -25.36 -0.79 5.08
C LEU A 313 -24.61 -1.93 4.39
N ALA A 314 -23.82 -2.72 5.15
CA ALA A 314 -23.16 -3.89 4.60
C ALA A 314 -24.17 -4.94 4.12
N LEU A 315 -25.26 -5.18 4.87
CA LEU A 315 -26.30 -6.12 4.48
C LEU A 315 -27.11 -5.64 3.27
N GLN A 316 -27.48 -4.35 3.20
CA GLN A 316 -28.18 -3.78 2.04
C GLN A 316 -27.41 -4.04 0.76
N ASN A 317 -26.11 -3.71 0.74
CA ASN A 317 -25.25 -3.97 -0.43
C ASN A 317 -25.20 -5.46 -0.83
N LEU A 318 -25.48 -6.38 0.10
CA LEU A 318 -25.54 -7.80 -0.19
C LEU A 318 -26.90 -8.24 -0.74
N TYR A 319 -28.00 -7.72 -0.19
CA TYR A 319 -29.36 -8.01 -0.66
C TYR A 319 -29.71 -7.29 -1.98
N ASP A 320 -29.05 -6.18 -2.30
CA ASP A 320 -29.20 -5.47 -3.58
C ASP A 320 -28.71 -6.28 -4.80
N VAL A 321 -28.04 -7.41 -4.56
CA VAL A 321 -27.57 -8.32 -5.60
C VAL A 321 -28.41 -9.60 -5.55
N ASP A 322 -29.37 -9.75 -6.47
CA ASP A 322 -30.32 -10.88 -6.52
C ASP A 322 -29.63 -12.26 -6.44
N ASP A 323 -28.48 -12.42 -7.09
CA ASP A 323 -27.70 -13.67 -7.08
C ASP A 323 -27.22 -14.10 -5.68
N ASN A 324 -27.11 -13.15 -4.73
CA ASN A 324 -26.71 -13.44 -3.36
C ASN A 324 -27.86 -14.00 -2.51
N VAL A 325 -29.11 -13.65 -2.83
CA VAL A 325 -30.29 -13.92 -1.98
C VAL A 325 -30.41 -15.40 -1.58
N PRO A 326 -30.20 -16.39 -2.48
CA PRO A 326 -30.24 -17.80 -2.08
C PRO A 326 -29.21 -18.17 -1.00
N SER A 327 -28.04 -17.51 -1.00
CA SER A 327 -26.96 -17.75 -0.03
C SER A 327 -27.19 -17.05 1.31
N LEU A 328 -28.11 -16.08 1.36
CA LEU A 328 -28.44 -15.32 2.57
C LEU A 328 -29.58 -15.94 3.38
N GLY A 329 -30.29 -16.95 2.86
CA GLY A 329 -31.53 -17.48 3.48
C GLY A 329 -31.38 -17.88 4.96
N LEU A 330 -30.35 -18.65 5.32
CA LEU A 330 -30.08 -19.05 6.71
C LEU A 330 -29.75 -17.84 7.61
N PHE A 331 -29.03 -16.86 7.06
CA PHE A 331 -28.75 -15.62 7.77
C PHE A 331 -30.03 -14.82 8.01
N THR A 332 -30.87 -14.66 6.99
CA THR A 332 -32.17 -13.97 7.09
C THR A 332 -33.04 -14.63 8.15
N GLU A 333 -33.22 -15.96 8.09
CA GLU A 333 -34.03 -16.71 9.06
C GLU A 333 -33.55 -16.50 10.50
N ARG A 334 -32.24 -16.40 10.70
CA ARG A 334 -31.66 -16.21 12.03
C ARG A 334 -31.81 -14.80 12.56
N PHE A 335 -31.68 -13.77 11.72
CA PHE A 335 -31.57 -12.37 12.16
C PHE A 335 -32.75 -11.48 11.77
N TYR A 336 -33.77 -11.98 11.06
CA TYR A 336 -34.89 -11.16 10.57
C TYR A 336 -35.58 -10.34 11.66
N LYS A 337 -35.84 -10.94 12.83
CA LYS A 337 -36.48 -10.23 13.96
C LYS A 337 -35.67 -9.01 14.35
N ARG A 338 -34.34 -9.16 14.47
CA ARG A 338 -33.47 -8.07 14.84
C ARG A 338 -33.39 -7.00 13.74
N MET A 339 -33.44 -7.39 12.47
CA MET A 339 -33.51 -6.43 11.36
C MET A 339 -34.81 -5.61 11.39
N LEU A 340 -35.94 -6.23 11.74
CA LEU A 340 -37.20 -5.51 11.95
C LEU A 340 -37.13 -4.57 13.15
N ASP A 341 -36.59 -5.01 14.29
CA ASP A 341 -36.44 -4.17 15.49
C ASP A 341 -35.59 -2.91 15.23
N LEU A 342 -34.65 -2.99 14.28
CA LEU A 342 -33.80 -1.87 13.90
C LEU A 342 -34.54 -0.80 13.07
N ALA A 343 -35.70 -1.12 12.49
CA ALA A 343 -36.55 -0.11 11.84
C ALA A 343 -37.09 0.91 12.85
N ASP A 344 -37.19 0.51 14.13
CA ASP A 344 -37.55 1.34 15.27
C ASP A 344 -36.33 1.62 16.18
N ASP A 345 -35.11 1.67 15.61
CA ASP A 345 -33.91 1.96 16.39
C ASP A 345 -33.95 3.36 17.03
N VAL A 346 -33.45 3.47 18.25
CA VAL A 346 -33.38 4.71 19.03
C VAL A 346 -32.57 5.81 18.32
N ASP A 347 -31.60 5.41 17.49
CA ASP A 347 -30.87 6.33 16.61
C ASP A 347 -31.52 6.37 15.23
N ILE A 348 -32.07 7.54 14.88
CA ILE A 348 -32.80 7.76 13.63
C ILE A 348 -31.95 7.46 12.38
N SER A 349 -30.63 7.61 12.47
CA SER A 349 -29.72 7.34 11.35
C SER A 349 -29.58 5.86 11.04
N VAL A 350 -29.84 4.99 12.03
CA VAL A 350 -29.87 3.53 11.87
C VAL A 350 -31.23 3.12 11.31
N ALA A 351 -32.32 3.60 11.91
CA ALA A 351 -33.70 3.30 11.48
C ALA A 351 -33.95 3.63 10.01
N THR A 352 -33.54 4.83 9.58
CA THR A 352 -33.66 5.28 8.18
C THR A 352 -32.84 4.45 7.20
N SER A 353 -31.76 3.80 7.66
CA SER A 353 -30.92 2.96 6.80
C SER A 353 -31.55 1.61 6.50
N ILE A 354 -32.65 1.19 7.13
CA ILE A 354 -33.33 -0.09 6.80
C ILE A 354 -34.41 0.08 5.72
N GLY A 355 -35.00 1.27 5.61
CA GLY A 355 -36.09 1.55 4.67
C GLY A 355 -35.66 2.13 3.32
N SER A 356 -34.37 2.42 3.15
CA SER A 356 -33.75 2.83 1.87
C SER A 356 -33.32 1.62 1.07
#